data_AF-A0A2U2AE45-F1
#
_entry.id   AF-A0A2U2AE45-F1
#
_cell.length_a   1.000
_cell.length_b   1.000
_cell.length_c   1.000
_cell.angle_alpha   90.00
_cell.angle_beta   90.00
_cell.angle_gamma   90.00
#
_symmetry.space_group_name_H-M   'P 1'
#
loop_
_entity.id
_entity.type
_entity.pdbx_description
1 polymer ?
#
loop_
_entity_poly.entity_id
_entity_poly.type
_entity_poly.pdbx_seq_one_letter_code
_entity_poly.pdbx_strand_id
1 'polypeptide(L)'
;MNKVTGIKSVDFKIKALGYGVVNWNGPTTLMGDNGKTVDNHTLPKLRGYTNLSGKVKDDTGYKYRKEASDINFQETPMYISQNCIRHHLFRDQAYDLHYAKDKNLEDVIASITGLIRGYVVPSSQCKRTSPLLITDFVDQLGNGNFEQMGRSGSKEKETNKKGEESSNSFFSKTTFGDTEYEAYGSISIEQLEFISLDKKFDRAAMVIKEGEGEKVAQKVADFIKSLDPSRDPKAIFHPNYVRVGTIFEEGEAGILLDNTAIDILVKETLKMLQNLTIRQAKGYMYVDSVEVDYNDSNKMMRIKRNPEQIEPTPESDYAVYFKAQ
;
A
#
# COMPACT_ATOMS: atom_id res chain seq x y z
N MET A 1 14.70 16.23 -28.66
CA MET A 1 14.40 15.84 -27.26
C MET A 1 15.23 14.63 -26.91
N ASN A 2 16.02 14.70 -25.85
CA ASN A 2 16.80 13.56 -25.40
C ASN A 2 15.87 12.56 -24.71
N LYS A 3 16.05 11.26 -24.98
CA LYS A 3 15.28 10.21 -24.29
C LYS A 3 15.80 10.08 -22.86
N VAL A 4 14.89 9.84 -21.91
CA VAL A 4 15.25 9.49 -20.53
C VAL A 4 15.82 8.07 -20.52
N THR A 5 17.03 7.91 -19.97
CA THR A 5 17.78 6.65 -19.86
C THR A 5 18.14 6.37 -18.40
N GLY A 6 18.49 5.12 -18.08
CA GLY A 6 18.78 4.67 -16.71
C GLY A 6 17.61 3.90 -16.08
N ILE A 7 17.78 3.52 -14.81
CA ILE A 7 16.78 2.76 -14.06
C ILE A 7 15.52 3.61 -13.86
N LYS A 8 14.38 3.16 -14.39
CA LYS A 8 13.10 3.90 -14.39
C LYS A 8 12.21 3.51 -13.21
N SER A 9 12.31 2.26 -12.76
CA SER A 9 11.62 1.77 -11.58
C SER A 9 12.41 0.65 -10.93
N VAL A 10 12.21 0.47 -9.63
CA VAL A 10 12.70 -0.70 -8.90
C VAL A 10 11.50 -1.58 -8.62
N ASP A 11 11.34 -2.61 -9.45
CA ASP A 11 10.25 -3.56 -9.36
C ASP A 11 10.65 -4.67 -8.38
N PHE A 12 9.68 -5.26 -7.68
CA PHE A 12 9.97 -6.34 -6.74
C PHE A 12 8.82 -7.34 -6.62
N LYS A 13 9.17 -8.58 -6.30
CA LYS A 13 8.27 -9.67 -5.96
C LYS A 13 8.48 -10.04 -4.49
N ILE A 14 7.39 -10.18 -3.76
CA ILE A 14 7.37 -10.51 -2.33
C ILE A 14 6.73 -11.88 -2.16
N LYS A 15 7.42 -12.76 -1.44
CA LYS A 15 6.85 -13.97 -0.85
C LYS A 15 6.72 -13.76 0.65
N ALA A 16 5.55 -14.07 1.20
CA ALA A 16 5.30 -13.98 2.64
C ALA A 16 4.60 -15.24 3.16
N LEU A 17 4.85 -15.57 4.42
CA LEU A 17 4.28 -16.73 5.10
C LEU A 17 3.49 -16.29 6.32
N GLY A 18 2.50 -17.07 6.73
CA GLY A 18 1.70 -16.72 7.89
C GLY A 18 0.71 -17.80 8.30
N TYR A 19 -0.08 -17.47 9.32
CA TYR A 19 -1.17 -18.31 9.81
C TYR A 19 -2.38 -17.44 10.16
N GLY A 20 -3.56 -17.87 9.72
CA GLY A 20 -4.81 -17.17 10.01
C GLY A 20 -5.02 -15.88 9.22
N VAL A 21 -6.22 -15.35 9.34
CA VAL A 21 -6.63 -14.11 8.67
C VAL A 21 -6.17 -12.90 9.46
N VAL A 22 -5.27 -12.09 8.87
CA VAL A 22 -4.83 -10.82 9.47
C VAL A 22 -5.66 -9.61 9.01
N ASN A 23 -6.32 -9.68 7.84
CA ASN A 23 -7.14 -8.59 7.28
C ASN A 23 -8.56 -9.05 6.93
N TRP A 24 -9.49 -8.77 7.83
CA TRP A 24 -10.91 -9.10 7.68
C TRP A 24 -11.65 -8.09 6.80
N ASN A 25 -12.72 -8.54 6.13
CA ASN A 25 -13.64 -7.65 5.42
C ASN A 25 -14.77 -7.19 6.36
N GLY A 26 -15.43 -8.14 7.04
CA GLY A 26 -16.49 -7.83 7.99
C GLY A 26 -17.65 -8.83 7.95
N PRO A 27 -18.70 -8.59 8.77
CA PRO A 27 -19.92 -9.39 8.74
C PRO A 27 -20.59 -9.29 7.38
N THR A 28 -20.98 -10.44 6.82
CA THR A 28 -21.63 -10.56 5.52
C THR A 28 -22.89 -11.39 5.65
N THR A 29 -24.00 -10.86 5.14
CA THR A 29 -25.26 -11.59 5.07
C THR A 29 -25.17 -12.73 4.06
N LEU A 30 -25.38 -13.95 4.53
CA LEU A 30 -25.27 -15.21 3.77
C LEU A 30 -26.46 -16.11 4.05
N MET A 31 -26.62 -17.16 3.25
CA MET A 31 -27.56 -18.23 3.53
C MET A 31 -26.88 -19.27 4.44
N GLY A 32 -27.55 -19.66 5.52
CA GLY A 32 -27.12 -20.80 6.35
C GLY A 32 -27.70 -22.12 5.83
N ASP A 33 -27.19 -23.23 6.35
CA ASP A 33 -27.53 -24.61 5.91
C ASP A 33 -29.03 -24.95 5.98
N ASN A 34 -29.80 -24.23 6.79
CA ASN A 34 -31.24 -24.39 6.92
C ASN A 34 -32.05 -23.52 5.94
N GLY A 35 -31.40 -22.93 4.95
CA GLY A 35 -32.01 -22.00 3.98
C GLY A 35 -32.39 -20.64 4.59
N LYS A 36 -32.07 -20.37 5.85
CA LYS A 36 -32.32 -19.07 6.49
C LYS A 36 -31.10 -18.17 6.37
N THR A 37 -31.37 -16.88 6.28
CA THR A 37 -30.34 -15.85 6.27
C THR A 37 -29.63 -15.77 7.63
N VAL A 38 -28.29 -15.66 7.58
CA VAL A 38 -27.43 -15.38 8.73
C VAL A 38 -26.65 -14.08 8.49
N ASP A 39 -26.65 -13.19 9.48
CA ASP A 39 -26.07 -11.83 9.35
C ASP A 39 -24.75 -11.67 10.13
N ASN A 40 -24.39 -12.65 10.96
CA ASN A 40 -23.24 -12.61 11.85
C ASN A 40 -22.09 -13.53 11.41
N HIS A 41 -22.04 -13.89 10.13
CA HIS A 41 -20.90 -14.60 9.54
C HIS A 41 -19.85 -13.59 9.06
N THR A 42 -18.63 -13.64 9.59
CA THR A 42 -17.56 -12.71 9.16
C THR A 42 -16.71 -13.34 8.05
N LEU A 43 -16.59 -12.64 6.92
CA LEU A 43 -15.70 -13.04 5.83
C LEU A 43 -14.36 -12.30 5.86
N PRO A 44 -13.26 -12.97 5.49
CA PRO A 44 -12.01 -12.31 5.15
C PRO A 44 -12.15 -11.54 3.82
N LYS A 45 -11.12 -10.82 3.42
CA LYS A 45 -11.08 -10.25 2.08
C LYS A 45 -10.78 -11.35 1.06
N LEU A 46 -11.75 -11.60 0.17
CA LEU A 46 -11.68 -12.58 -0.90
C LEU A 46 -11.72 -11.86 -2.26
N ARG A 47 -10.74 -12.10 -3.12
CA ARG A 47 -10.63 -11.42 -4.41
C ARG A 47 -11.83 -11.77 -5.29
N GLY A 48 -12.54 -10.77 -5.82
CA GLY A 48 -13.63 -10.99 -6.78
C GLY A 48 -14.87 -11.68 -6.19
N TYR A 49 -14.91 -11.89 -4.87
CA TYR A 49 -16.04 -12.56 -4.23
C TYR A 49 -17.30 -11.70 -4.25
N THR A 50 -18.43 -12.37 -4.49
CA THR A 50 -19.77 -11.83 -4.33
C THR A 50 -20.60 -12.78 -3.47
N ASN A 51 -21.35 -12.23 -2.52
CA ASN A 51 -22.27 -13.02 -1.69
C ASN A 51 -23.61 -13.31 -2.38
N LEU A 52 -23.75 -12.98 -3.67
CA LEU A 52 -24.94 -13.24 -4.48
C LEU A 52 -24.75 -14.50 -5.32
N SER A 53 -25.77 -15.34 -5.38
CA SER A 53 -25.80 -16.57 -6.19
C SER A 53 -26.11 -16.32 -7.68
N GLY A 54 -26.54 -15.10 -8.04
CA GLY A 54 -27.03 -14.76 -9.38
C GLY A 54 -28.51 -15.07 -9.62
N LYS A 55 -29.16 -15.85 -8.75
CA LYS A 55 -30.61 -16.10 -8.82
C LYS A 55 -31.39 -14.89 -8.31
N VAL A 56 -32.48 -14.55 -9.01
CA VAL A 56 -33.41 -13.47 -8.65
C VAL A 56 -34.83 -14.03 -8.60
N LYS A 57 -35.62 -13.63 -7.59
CA LYS A 57 -37.03 -13.99 -7.51
C LYS A 57 -37.86 -13.02 -8.35
N ASP A 58 -38.50 -13.52 -9.40
CA ASP A 58 -39.20 -12.73 -10.44
C ASP A 58 -40.18 -11.70 -9.87
N ASP A 59 -40.99 -12.09 -8.88
CA ASP A 59 -42.06 -11.20 -8.37
C ASP A 59 -41.58 -10.11 -7.42
N THR A 60 -40.38 -10.23 -6.84
CA THR A 60 -39.91 -9.36 -5.75
C THR A 60 -38.58 -8.68 -6.04
N GLY A 61 -37.87 -9.11 -7.09
CA GLY A 61 -36.50 -8.70 -7.36
C GLY A 61 -35.49 -9.16 -6.30
N TYR A 62 -35.90 -10.03 -5.37
CA TYR A 62 -35.01 -10.52 -4.30
C TYR A 62 -33.85 -11.33 -4.88
N LYS A 63 -32.63 -10.91 -4.57
CA LYS A 63 -31.39 -11.58 -5.01
C LYS A 63 -30.96 -12.61 -3.97
N TYR A 64 -30.89 -13.86 -4.37
CA TYR A 64 -30.51 -14.96 -3.47
C TYR A 64 -29.03 -14.87 -3.09
N ARG A 65 -28.75 -15.11 -1.80
CA ARG A 65 -27.41 -15.14 -1.24
C ARG A 65 -26.77 -16.51 -1.43
N LYS A 66 -25.43 -16.54 -1.48
CA LYS A 66 -24.67 -17.78 -1.42
C LYS A 66 -24.70 -18.38 -0.02
N GLU A 67 -24.46 -19.67 0.07
CA GLU A 67 -24.23 -20.35 1.34
C GLU A 67 -22.88 -19.92 1.94
N ALA A 68 -22.75 -19.95 3.26
CA ALA A 68 -21.50 -19.56 3.92
C ALA A 68 -20.34 -20.52 3.62
N SER A 69 -20.64 -21.75 3.21
CA SER A 69 -19.69 -22.78 2.77
C SER A 69 -19.41 -22.74 1.27
N ASP A 70 -20.19 -22.01 0.47
CA ASP A 70 -20.06 -21.93 -1.00
C ASP A 70 -18.99 -20.88 -1.40
N ILE A 71 -17.73 -21.25 -1.16
CA ILE A 71 -16.56 -20.43 -1.50
C ILE A 71 -15.48 -21.29 -2.15
N ASN A 72 -15.10 -20.93 -3.38
CA ASN A 72 -13.93 -21.49 -4.04
C ASN A 72 -12.72 -20.54 -3.84
N PHE A 73 -11.75 -20.97 -3.04
CA PHE A 73 -10.56 -20.17 -2.74
C PHE A 73 -9.53 -20.14 -3.88
N GLN A 74 -9.67 -20.99 -4.91
CA GLN A 74 -8.84 -20.88 -6.12
C GLN A 74 -9.36 -19.76 -7.04
N GLU A 75 -10.67 -19.60 -7.15
CA GLU A 75 -11.30 -18.53 -7.95
C GLU A 75 -11.34 -17.20 -7.21
N THR A 76 -11.58 -17.26 -5.90
CA THR A 76 -11.72 -16.08 -5.03
C THR A 76 -10.74 -16.15 -3.85
N PRO A 77 -9.42 -16.14 -4.10
CA PRO A 77 -8.42 -16.33 -3.06
C PRO A 77 -8.48 -15.24 -2.00
N MET A 78 -8.09 -15.61 -0.79
CA MET A 78 -7.88 -14.65 0.29
C MET A 78 -6.75 -13.70 -0.09
N TYR A 79 -6.88 -12.44 0.33
CA TYR A 79 -5.78 -11.49 0.19
C TYR A 79 -5.69 -10.50 1.35
N ILE A 80 -4.48 -10.01 1.61
CA ILE A 80 -4.26 -8.84 2.47
C ILE A 80 -4.26 -7.61 1.57
N SER A 81 -5.13 -6.65 1.87
CA SER A 81 -5.23 -5.45 1.04
C SER A 81 -3.99 -4.57 1.14
N GLN A 82 -3.63 -3.92 0.02
CA GLN A 82 -2.53 -2.95 -0.05
C GLN A 82 -2.63 -1.87 1.04
N ASN A 83 -3.84 -1.45 1.42
CA ASN A 83 -4.03 -0.49 2.50
C ASN A 83 -3.59 -1.03 3.87
N CYS A 84 -3.86 -2.31 4.15
CA CYS A 84 -3.41 -2.95 5.38
C CYS A 84 -1.89 -3.13 5.38
N ILE A 85 -1.31 -3.53 4.25
CA ILE A 85 0.15 -3.64 4.08
C ILE A 85 0.82 -2.28 4.33
N ARG A 86 0.36 -1.22 3.66
CA ARG A 86 0.90 0.13 3.83
C ARG A 86 0.75 0.64 5.26
N HIS A 87 -0.38 0.35 5.91
CA HIS A 87 -0.56 0.73 7.31
C HIS A 87 0.51 0.11 8.22
N HIS A 88 0.79 -1.19 8.06
CA HIS A 88 1.82 -1.87 8.88
C HIS A 88 3.24 -1.50 8.49
N LEU A 89 3.51 -1.23 7.20
CA LEU A 89 4.81 -0.76 6.73
C LEU A 89 5.20 0.61 7.34
N PHE A 90 4.21 1.47 7.59
CA PHE A 90 4.41 2.80 8.17
C PHE A 90 3.72 2.95 9.54
N ARG A 91 3.64 1.86 10.30
CA ARG A 91 2.84 1.79 11.53
C ARG A 91 3.26 2.80 12.58
N ASP A 92 4.56 3.04 12.72
CA ASP A 92 5.13 3.93 13.73
C ASP A 92 4.67 5.39 13.53
N GLN A 93 4.31 5.75 12.29
CA GLN A 93 3.84 7.08 11.90
C GLN A 93 2.37 7.07 11.46
N ALA A 94 1.58 6.11 11.96
CA ALA A 94 0.18 5.96 11.55
C ALA A 94 -0.68 7.20 11.87
N TYR A 95 -0.34 7.91 12.97
CA TYR A 95 -1.16 9.02 13.48
C TYR A 95 -0.55 10.41 13.25
N ASP A 96 0.74 10.53 12.90
CA ASP A 96 1.45 11.80 12.78
C ASP A 96 0.80 12.74 11.75
N LEU A 97 0.27 12.18 10.67
CA LEU A 97 -0.41 12.90 9.61
C LEU A 97 -1.66 13.66 10.07
N HIS A 98 -2.31 13.25 11.17
CA HIS A 98 -3.44 14.00 11.74
C HIS A 98 -3.00 15.32 12.39
N TYR A 99 -1.72 15.44 12.74
CA TYR A 99 -1.13 16.64 13.35
C TYR A 99 -0.36 17.49 12.34
N ALA A 100 -0.27 17.05 11.08
CA ALA A 100 0.34 17.81 10.00
C ALA A 100 -0.47 19.06 9.68
N LYS A 101 0.20 20.20 9.71
CA LYS A 101 -0.30 21.54 9.41
C LYS A 101 0.75 22.26 8.58
N ASP A 102 0.40 23.40 8.00
CA ASP A 102 1.30 24.15 7.11
C ASP A 102 2.63 24.54 7.79
N LYS A 103 2.61 24.76 9.11
CA LYS A 103 3.79 25.17 9.89
C LYS A 103 4.80 24.08 10.23
N ASN A 104 4.42 22.80 10.15
CA ASN A 104 5.29 21.66 10.50
C ASN A 104 5.42 20.66 9.35
N LEU A 105 5.04 21.08 8.13
CA LEU A 105 5.04 20.21 6.96
C LEU A 105 6.47 19.86 6.50
N GLU A 106 7.45 20.69 6.85
CA GLU A 106 8.87 20.39 6.65
C GLU A 106 9.33 19.12 7.38
N ASP A 107 8.81 18.84 8.59
CA ASP A 107 9.10 17.60 9.33
C ASP A 107 8.47 16.39 8.65
N VAL A 108 7.27 16.56 8.10
CA VAL A 108 6.57 15.50 7.36
C VAL A 108 7.32 15.17 6.08
N ILE A 109 7.77 16.17 5.32
CA ILE A 109 8.53 15.98 4.07
C ILE A 109 9.86 15.27 4.36
N ALA A 110 10.59 15.69 5.39
CA ALA A 110 11.84 15.07 5.82
C ALA A 110 11.62 13.80 6.66
N SER A 111 10.78 12.90 6.18
CA SER A 111 10.48 11.63 6.85
C SER A 111 10.20 10.51 5.83
N ILE A 112 10.22 9.25 6.29
CA ILE A 112 9.87 8.10 5.45
C ILE A 112 8.40 8.18 4.98
N THR A 113 7.51 8.72 5.80
CA THR A 113 6.11 8.99 5.40
C THR A 113 6.04 10.02 4.28
N GLY A 114 6.79 11.12 4.39
CA GLY A 114 6.86 12.16 3.35
C GLY A 114 7.42 11.64 2.03
N LEU A 115 8.54 10.93 2.09
CA LEU A 115 9.31 10.54 0.91
C LEU A 115 8.74 9.30 0.21
N ILE A 116 8.22 8.31 0.95
CA ILE A 116 7.80 7.00 0.41
C ILE A 116 6.29 6.77 0.52
N ARG A 117 5.66 7.00 1.68
CA ARG A 117 4.23 6.70 1.89
C ARG A 117 3.32 7.65 1.13
N GLY A 118 3.75 8.89 0.92
CA GLY A 118 2.91 9.96 0.43
C GLY A 118 1.90 10.44 1.49
N TYR A 119 1.35 11.61 1.26
CA TYR A 119 0.44 12.27 2.20
C TYR A 119 -0.49 13.26 1.51
N VAL A 120 -1.53 13.64 2.25
CA VAL A 120 -2.45 14.73 1.90
C VAL A 120 -2.70 15.53 3.18
N VAL A 121 -2.58 16.85 3.10
CA VAL A 121 -2.93 17.78 4.17
C VAL A 121 -4.30 18.37 3.84
N PRO A 122 -5.38 18.00 4.57
CA PRO A 122 -6.74 18.41 4.21
C PRO A 122 -6.95 19.93 4.21
N SER A 123 -6.28 20.67 5.10
CA SER A 123 -6.48 22.12 5.26
C SER A 123 -5.88 22.95 4.13
N SER A 124 -4.71 22.57 3.61
CA SER A 124 -3.98 23.33 2.59
C SER A 124 -3.96 22.67 1.22
N GLN A 125 -4.53 21.47 1.09
CA GLN A 125 -4.53 20.65 -0.11
C GLN A 125 -3.12 20.27 -0.60
N CYS A 126 -2.09 20.52 0.21
CA CYS A 126 -0.73 20.07 -0.06
C CYS A 126 -0.72 18.54 -0.07
N LYS A 127 -0.04 17.96 -1.05
CA LYS A 127 -0.02 16.51 -1.23
C LYS A 127 1.26 16.05 -1.88
N ARG A 128 1.61 14.81 -1.61
CA ARG A 128 2.69 14.10 -2.28
C ARG A 128 2.24 12.69 -2.62
N THR A 129 2.30 12.34 -3.89
CA THR A 129 2.00 10.99 -4.37
C THR A 129 3.07 10.02 -3.87
N SER A 130 2.63 8.85 -3.42
CA SER A 130 3.52 7.76 -3.03
C SER A 130 4.29 7.22 -4.23
N PRO A 131 5.64 7.24 -4.25
CA PRO A 131 6.40 6.54 -5.28
C PRO A 131 6.29 5.02 -5.19
N LEU A 132 5.88 4.49 -4.03
CA LEU A 132 5.73 3.06 -3.77
C LEU A 132 4.34 2.54 -4.20
N LEU A 133 4.32 1.65 -5.19
CA LEU A 133 3.17 0.83 -5.57
C LEU A 133 3.33 -0.58 -4.99
N ILE A 134 2.28 -1.09 -4.35
CA ILE A 134 2.23 -2.46 -3.82
C ILE A 134 0.89 -3.06 -4.19
N THR A 135 0.92 -4.24 -4.82
CA THR A 135 -0.29 -5.03 -5.07
C THR A 135 -0.76 -5.72 -3.80
N ASP A 136 -2.00 -6.18 -3.82
CA ASP A 136 -2.53 -6.99 -2.73
C ASP A 136 -1.73 -8.30 -2.58
N PHE A 137 -1.54 -8.75 -1.35
CA PHE A 137 -0.85 -9.99 -1.02
C PHE A 137 -1.85 -11.13 -1.15
N VAL A 138 -1.77 -11.91 -2.22
CA VAL A 138 -2.76 -12.94 -2.56
C VAL A 138 -2.28 -14.29 -2.04
N ASP A 139 -3.11 -14.97 -1.26
CA ASP A 139 -2.84 -16.31 -0.76
C ASP A 139 -2.80 -17.33 -1.91
N GLN A 140 -1.84 -18.24 -1.83
CA GLN A 140 -1.56 -19.29 -2.82
C GLN A 140 -2.02 -20.67 -2.35
N LEU A 141 -2.25 -20.86 -1.04
CA LEU A 141 -2.58 -22.17 -0.49
C LEU A 141 -4.08 -22.46 -0.46
N GLY A 142 -4.92 -21.46 -0.16
CA GLY A 142 -6.36 -21.62 -0.13
C GLY A 142 -6.86 -22.51 1.01
N ASN A 143 -6.13 -22.59 2.13
CA ASN A 143 -6.45 -23.40 3.31
C ASN A 143 -7.57 -22.77 4.17
N GLY A 144 -8.66 -22.36 3.53
CA GLY A 144 -9.81 -21.74 4.17
C GLY A 144 -10.90 -22.75 4.49
N ASN A 145 -11.66 -22.50 5.56
CA ASN A 145 -12.85 -23.27 5.89
C ASN A 145 -13.88 -22.43 6.66
N PHE A 146 -15.12 -22.90 6.67
CA PHE A 146 -16.14 -22.40 7.60
C PHE A 146 -15.79 -22.85 9.02
N GLU A 147 -15.84 -21.92 9.98
CA GLU A 147 -15.61 -22.21 11.40
C GLU A 147 -16.73 -21.62 12.24
N GLN A 148 -17.39 -22.49 13.01
CA GLN A 148 -18.40 -22.10 13.99
C GLN A 148 -17.73 -21.72 15.31
N MET A 149 -18.04 -20.54 15.82
CA MET A 149 -17.58 -20.05 17.12
C MET A 149 -18.74 -19.91 18.11
N GLY A 150 -18.39 -19.87 19.39
CA GLY A 150 -19.32 -19.66 20.48
C GLY A 150 -18.70 -18.84 21.62
N ARG A 151 -19.54 -18.19 22.42
CA ARG A 151 -19.16 -17.60 23.71
C ARG A 151 -19.30 -18.64 24.81
N SER A 152 -18.32 -18.71 25.72
CA SER A 152 -18.44 -19.49 26.96
C SER A 152 -19.33 -18.71 27.95
N GLY A 153 -20.35 -19.34 28.52
CA GLY A 153 -21.31 -18.70 29.44
C GLY A 153 -22.77 -19.12 29.20
N SER A 154 -23.72 -18.47 29.89
CA SER A 154 -25.15 -18.75 29.74
C SER A 154 -25.63 -18.41 28.32
N LYS A 155 -26.47 -19.28 27.75
CA LYS A 155 -27.15 -19.05 26.46
C LYS A 155 -28.39 -18.16 26.60
N GLU A 156 -28.42 -17.32 27.63
CA GLU A 156 -29.57 -16.47 27.92
C GLU A 156 -29.84 -15.58 26.71
N LYS A 157 -31.11 -15.56 26.31
CA LYS A 157 -31.54 -14.76 25.18
C LYS A 157 -31.66 -13.33 25.67
N GLU A 158 -31.01 -12.41 24.98
CA GLU A 158 -31.19 -10.99 25.23
C GLU A 158 -32.23 -10.44 24.26
N THR A 159 -33.06 -9.54 24.76
CA THR A 159 -34.02 -8.81 23.93
C THR A 159 -33.27 -7.89 22.99
N ASN A 160 -33.36 -8.15 21.69
CA ASN A 160 -32.73 -7.31 20.68
C ASN A 160 -33.43 -5.93 20.58
N LYS A 161 -32.85 -5.00 19.81
CA LYS A 161 -33.43 -3.65 19.59
C LYS A 161 -34.84 -3.63 18.97
N LYS A 162 -35.36 -4.79 18.53
CA LYS A 162 -36.70 -4.98 17.97
C LYS A 162 -37.67 -5.66 18.94
N GLY A 163 -37.25 -5.96 20.18
CA GLY A 163 -38.10 -6.62 21.19
C GLY A 163 -38.11 -8.14 21.09
N GLU A 164 -37.28 -8.76 20.25
CA GLU A 164 -37.24 -10.21 20.06
C GLU A 164 -36.12 -10.84 20.90
N GLU A 165 -36.42 -11.96 21.56
CA GLU A 165 -35.41 -12.75 22.27
C GLU A 165 -34.49 -13.47 21.28
N SER A 166 -33.23 -13.04 21.21
CA SER A 166 -32.21 -13.66 20.34
C SER A 166 -30.97 -14.04 21.14
N SER A 167 -30.40 -15.22 20.85
CA SER A 167 -29.11 -15.61 21.40
C SER A 167 -28.01 -15.22 20.41
N ASN A 168 -27.15 -14.28 20.82
CA ASN A 168 -25.96 -13.87 20.06
C ASN A 168 -24.70 -14.66 20.49
N SER A 169 -24.89 -15.78 21.19
CA SER A 169 -23.80 -16.57 21.76
C SER A 169 -23.04 -17.37 20.69
N PHE A 170 -23.66 -17.65 19.54
CA PHE A 170 -23.03 -18.33 18.40
C PHE A 170 -22.84 -17.38 17.23
N PHE A 171 -21.66 -17.43 16.62
CA PHE A 171 -21.29 -16.68 15.43
C PHE A 171 -20.31 -17.52 14.61
N SER A 172 -20.12 -17.22 13.34
CA SER A 172 -19.23 -18.00 12.50
C SER A 172 -18.33 -17.10 11.66
N LYS A 173 -17.23 -17.67 11.17
CA LYS A 173 -16.31 -16.99 10.28
C LYS A 173 -15.80 -17.95 9.22
N THR A 174 -15.34 -17.42 8.11
CA THR A 174 -14.44 -18.15 7.22
C THR A 174 -13.02 -17.88 7.69
N THR A 175 -12.36 -18.90 8.25
CA THR A 175 -11.00 -18.82 8.80
C THR A 175 -10.01 -19.55 7.89
N PHE A 176 -8.71 -19.35 8.15
CA PHE A 176 -7.63 -19.91 7.36
C PHE A 176 -6.57 -20.51 8.30
N GLY A 177 -5.94 -21.60 7.88
CA GLY A 177 -4.77 -22.19 8.54
C GLY A 177 -3.47 -21.52 8.10
N ASP A 178 -2.51 -22.34 7.66
CA ASP A 178 -1.26 -21.87 7.04
C ASP A 178 -1.56 -21.11 5.73
N THR A 179 -0.81 -20.05 5.49
CA THR A 179 -0.98 -19.13 4.36
C THR A 179 0.36 -18.81 3.72
N GLU A 180 0.38 -18.72 2.39
CA GLU A 180 1.54 -18.28 1.60
C GLU A 180 1.07 -17.20 0.65
N TYR A 181 1.62 -15.99 0.75
CA TYR A 181 1.21 -14.86 -0.05
C TYR A 181 2.25 -14.51 -1.11
N GLU A 182 1.77 -14.17 -2.30
CA GLU A 182 2.56 -13.55 -3.35
C GLU A 182 2.05 -12.13 -3.63
N ALA A 183 2.98 -11.18 -3.76
CA ALA A 183 2.69 -9.81 -4.18
C ALA A 183 3.81 -9.26 -5.08
N TYR A 184 3.44 -8.27 -5.88
CA TYR A 184 4.37 -7.45 -6.66
C TYR A 184 4.27 -6.00 -6.25
N GLY A 185 5.35 -5.25 -6.43
CA GLY A 185 5.36 -3.81 -6.26
C GLY A 185 6.44 -3.13 -7.10
N SER A 186 6.47 -1.81 -7.04
CA SER A 186 7.37 -0.98 -7.83
C SER A 186 7.60 0.36 -7.15
N ILE A 187 8.85 0.81 -7.13
CA ILE A 187 9.24 2.15 -6.71
C ILE A 187 9.46 2.98 -7.97
N SER A 188 8.61 3.98 -8.19
CA SER A 188 8.73 4.92 -9.32
C SER A 188 9.84 5.95 -9.06
N ILE A 189 10.89 5.93 -9.88
CA ILE A 189 12.02 6.87 -9.74
C ILE A 189 11.57 8.30 -9.99
N GLU A 190 10.77 8.54 -11.03
CA GLU A 190 10.22 9.88 -11.34
C GLU A 190 9.47 10.52 -10.15
N GLN A 191 8.66 9.73 -9.44
CA GLN A 191 7.91 10.25 -8.28
C GLN A 191 8.77 10.36 -7.03
N LEU A 192 9.80 9.52 -6.91
CA LEU A 192 10.71 9.51 -5.78
C LEU A 192 11.69 10.67 -5.84
N GLU A 193 12.32 10.87 -7.01
CA GLU A 193 13.43 11.82 -7.20
C GLU A 193 13.03 13.29 -7.04
N PHE A 194 11.77 13.63 -7.37
CA PHE A 194 11.34 15.01 -7.44
C PHE A 194 10.28 15.36 -6.39
N ILE A 195 10.47 16.49 -5.73
CA ILE A 195 9.56 17.04 -4.71
C ILE A 195 9.11 18.42 -5.17
N SER A 196 7.90 18.52 -5.71
CA SER A 196 7.33 19.81 -6.10
C SER A 196 6.99 20.66 -4.88
N LEU A 197 7.37 21.93 -4.91
CA LEU A 197 7.06 22.95 -3.92
C LEU A 197 6.18 24.06 -4.53
N ASP A 198 5.60 23.80 -5.71
CA ASP A 198 4.84 24.77 -6.50
C ASP A 198 3.38 24.33 -6.67
N LYS A 199 2.48 25.31 -6.69
CA LYS A 199 1.05 25.11 -6.93
C LYS A 199 0.70 25.03 -8.41
N LYS A 200 1.61 25.41 -9.32
CA LYS A 200 1.36 25.49 -10.77
C LYS A 200 0.69 24.24 -11.37
N PHE A 201 1.08 23.05 -10.90
CA PHE A 201 0.57 21.77 -11.40
C PHE A 201 -0.21 20.96 -10.34
N ASP A 202 -0.82 21.64 -9.36
CA ASP A 202 -1.63 21.03 -8.30
C ASP A 202 -0.92 19.87 -7.57
N ARG A 203 0.39 20.00 -7.34
CA ARG A 203 1.23 18.96 -6.71
C ARG A 203 2.19 19.50 -5.65
N ALA A 204 1.92 20.69 -5.13
CA ALA A 204 2.69 21.30 -4.05
C ALA A 204 2.75 20.35 -2.85
N ALA A 205 3.94 19.86 -2.53
CA ALA A 205 4.20 19.07 -1.34
C ALA A 205 4.10 19.93 -0.08
N MET A 206 4.52 21.19 -0.17
CA MET A 206 4.27 22.24 0.81
C MET A 206 4.27 23.61 0.12
N VAL A 207 3.70 24.62 0.77
CA VAL A 207 3.80 26.01 0.34
C VAL A 207 5.03 26.62 0.97
N ILE A 208 5.93 27.18 0.16
CA ILE A 208 7.16 27.83 0.61
C ILE A 208 7.12 29.34 0.35
N LYS A 209 7.89 30.09 1.14
CA LYS A 209 8.30 31.46 0.86
C LYS A 209 9.68 31.49 0.20
N GLU A 210 10.06 32.67 -0.30
CA GLU A 210 11.39 32.90 -0.86
C GLU A 210 12.48 32.57 0.17
N GLY A 211 13.49 31.80 -0.24
CA GLY A 211 14.59 31.33 0.62
C GLY A 211 14.25 30.14 1.55
N GLU A 212 13.01 29.65 1.59
CA GLU A 212 12.66 28.45 2.38
C GLU A 212 13.01 27.14 1.64
N GLY A 213 13.03 27.15 0.31
CA GLY A 213 13.30 25.96 -0.51
C GLY A 213 14.63 25.28 -0.19
N GLU A 214 15.70 26.07 -0.02
CA GLU A 214 17.04 25.56 0.33
C GLU A 214 17.08 24.92 1.72
N LYS A 215 16.33 25.49 2.69
CA LYS A 215 16.24 24.94 4.05
C LYS A 215 15.52 23.60 4.06
N VAL A 216 14.43 23.49 3.30
CA VAL A 216 13.68 22.24 3.14
C VAL A 216 14.56 21.19 2.46
N ALA A 217 15.31 21.57 1.41
CA ALA A 217 16.23 20.68 0.73
C ALA A 217 17.32 20.15 1.67
N GLN A 218 17.94 21.02 2.48
CA GLN A 218 18.92 20.59 3.47
C GLN A 218 18.32 19.61 4.47
N LYS A 219 17.12 19.90 5.01
CA LYS A 219 16.43 19.01 5.96
C LYS A 219 16.12 17.64 5.37
N VAL A 220 15.74 17.59 4.09
CA VAL A 220 15.55 16.33 3.35
C VAL A 220 16.87 15.58 3.20
N ALA A 221 17.95 16.26 2.80
CA ALA A 221 19.27 15.65 2.67
C ALA A 221 19.76 15.09 4.02
N ASP A 222 19.60 15.84 5.11
CA ASP A 222 19.99 15.44 6.46
C ASP A 222 19.21 14.21 6.94
N PHE A 223 17.90 14.15 6.67
CA PHE A 223 17.09 12.98 6.96
C PHE A 223 17.60 11.75 6.19
N ILE A 224 17.84 11.89 4.87
CA ILE A 224 18.33 10.77 4.05
C ILE A 224 19.72 10.33 4.50
N LYS A 225 20.60 11.27 4.85
CA LYS A 225 21.93 11.00 5.45
C LYS A 225 21.81 10.22 6.75
N SER A 226 20.78 10.47 7.56
CA SER A 226 20.55 9.73 8.81
C SER A 226 20.20 8.25 8.60
N LEU A 227 19.64 7.89 7.43
CA LEU A 227 19.34 6.49 7.07
C LEU A 227 20.61 5.70 6.70
N ASP A 228 21.59 6.37 6.09
CA ASP A 228 22.91 5.80 5.79
C ASP A 228 24.02 6.87 5.96
N PRO A 229 24.60 6.98 7.17
CA PRO A 229 25.61 7.99 7.47
C PRO A 229 26.91 7.85 6.67
N SER A 230 27.14 6.68 6.04
CA SER A 230 28.37 6.39 5.30
C SER A 230 28.43 7.04 3.93
N ARG A 231 27.29 7.54 3.42
CA ARG A 231 27.14 8.10 2.08
C ARG A 231 26.82 9.58 2.11
N ASP A 232 26.85 10.26 0.96
CA ASP A 232 26.62 11.71 0.87
C ASP A 232 25.47 12.05 -0.08
N PRO A 233 24.21 11.87 0.36
CA PRO A 233 23.03 12.21 -0.43
C PRO A 233 22.87 13.71 -0.61
N LYS A 234 22.37 14.13 -1.77
CA LYS A 234 22.08 15.53 -2.07
C LYS A 234 20.62 15.71 -2.44
N ALA A 235 20.05 16.78 -1.92
CA ALA A 235 18.74 17.28 -2.29
C ALA A 235 18.93 18.75 -2.70
N ILE A 236 18.68 19.06 -3.98
CA ILE A 236 18.99 20.36 -4.56
C ILE A 236 17.68 21.08 -4.86
N PHE A 237 17.50 22.25 -4.26
CA PHE A 237 16.40 23.14 -4.61
C PHE A 237 16.71 23.92 -5.89
N HIS A 238 15.71 24.10 -6.74
CA HIS A 238 15.75 25.04 -7.85
C HIS A 238 14.37 25.71 -7.99
N PRO A 239 14.31 27.02 -8.30
CA PRO A 239 13.04 27.72 -8.53
C PRO A 239 12.31 27.25 -9.80
N ASN A 240 13.00 26.54 -10.70
CA ASN A 240 12.44 26.11 -11.97
C ASN A 240 13.04 24.76 -12.43
N TYR A 241 12.39 23.65 -12.07
CA TYR A 241 12.70 22.33 -12.63
C TYR A 241 11.74 22.00 -13.75
N VAL A 242 12.28 21.60 -14.91
CA VAL A 242 11.53 21.23 -16.10
C VAL A 242 11.68 19.74 -16.36
N ARG A 243 10.55 19.08 -16.61
CA ARG A 243 10.53 17.65 -16.95
C ARG A 243 11.20 17.41 -18.31
N VAL A 244 12.12 16.47 -18.37
CA VAL A 244 12.81 16.05 -19.60
C VAL A 244 11.79 15.44 -20.57
N GLY A 245 11.83 15.89 -21.82
CA GLY A 245 10.98 15.37 -22.90
C GLY A 245 9.63 16.08 -23.05
N THR A 246 9.36 17.15 -22.30
CA THR A 246 8.20 18.00 -22.55
C THR A 246 8.42 18.90 -23.78
N ILE A 247 7.31 19.30 -24.41
CA ILE A 247 7.30 20.24 -25.55
C ILE A 247 7.36 21.69 -25.05
N PHE A 248 6.62 21.96 -23.97
CA PHE A 248 6.59 23.24 -23.30
C PHE A 248 7.56 23.16 -22.12
N GLU A 249 8.59 24.01 -22.12
CA GLU A 249 9.62 24.08 -21.08
C GLU A 249 9.13 24.81 -19.81
N GLU A 250 7.87 24.58 -19.44
CA GLU A 250 7.28 25.09 -18.21
C GLU A 250 7.71 24.23 -17.04
N GLY A 251 8.36 24.85 -16.07
CA GLY A 251 8.82 24.19 -14.85
C GLY A 251 8.07 24.60 -13.60
N GLU A 252 8.49 23.99 -12.50
CA GLU A 252 7.98 24.20 -11.16
C GLU A 252 9.13 24.31 -10.17
N ALA A 253 8.96 25.14 -9.13
CA ALA A 253 9.88 25.16 -8.01
C ALA A 253 9.84 23.82 -7.27
N GLY A 254 11.00 23.27 -6.92
CA GLY A 254 11.06 21.97 -6.29
C GLY A 254 12.46 21.55 -5.88
N ILE A 255 12.53 20.33 -5.34
CA ILE A 255 13.77 19.70 -4.89
C ILE A 255 14.00 18.44 -5.72
N LEU A 256 15.20 18.29 -6.25
CA LEU A 256 15.65 17.09 -6.95
C LEU A 256 16.68 16.33 -6.10
N LEU A 257 16.43 15.03 -5.91
CA LEU A 257 17.32 14.11 -5.24
C LEU A 257 18.38 13.60 -6.20
N ASP A 258 19.62 13.46 -5.73
CA ASP A 258 20.67 12.81 -6.50
C ASP A 258 20.56 11.27 -6.47
N ASN A 259 21.37 10.61 -7.29
CA ASN A 259 21.41 9.15 -7.40
C ASN A 259 21.68 8.48 -6.03
N THR A 260 22.57 9.06 -5.22
CA THR A 260 22.88 8.58 -3.86
C THR A 260 21.65 8.62 -2.95
N ALA A 261 20.93 9.74 -2.93
CA ALA A 261 19.71 9.89 -2.15
C ALA A 261 18.61 8.91 -2.58
N ILE A 262 18.43 8.73 -3.88
CA ILE A 262 17.48 7.77 -4.45
C ILE A 262 17.82 6.34 -4.01
N ASP A 263 19.08 5.93 -4.14
CA ASP A 263 19.52 4.57 -3.77
C ASP A 263 19.30 4.28 -2.29
N ILE A 264 19.60 5.24 -1.40
CA ILE A 264 19.37 5.10 0.05
C ILE A 264 17.87 4.87 0.33
N LEU A 265 16.99 5.67 -0.27
CA LEU A 265 15.55 5.56 -0.09
C LEU A 265 14.98 4.26 -0.66
N VAL A 266 15.48 3.81 -1.81
CA VAL A 266 15.13 2.50 -2.41
C VAL A 266 15.54 1.38 -1.45
N LYS A 267 16.78 1.36 -0.99
CA LYS A 267 17.31 0.31 -0.10
C LYS A 267 16.59 0.27 1.24
N GLU A 268 16.32 1.43 1.83
CA GLU A 268 15.57 1.49 3.09
C GLU A 268 14.13 0.98 2.89
N THR A 269 13.47 1.33 1.78
CA THR A 269 12.13 0.82 1.47
C THR A 269 12.13 -0.70 1.29
N LEU A 270 13.09 -1.26 0.56
CA LEU A 270 13.25 -2.71 0.38
C LEU A 270 13.53 -3.42 1.70
N LYS A 271 14.36 -2.82 2.56
CA LYS A 271 14.63 -3.34 3.92
C LYS A 271 13.39 -3.31 4.81
N MET A 272 12.58 -2.26 4.76
CA MET A 272 11.30 -2.21 5.48
C MET A 272 10.35 -3.30 4.99
N LEU A 273 10.29 -3.56 3.68
CA LEU A 273 9.50 -4.64 3.10
C LEU A 273 10.00 -6.02 3.54
N GLN A 274 11.30 -6.27 3.48
CA GLN A 274 11.91 -7.54 3.91
C GLN A 274 11.66 -7.82 5.40
N ASN A 275 11.59 -6.78 6.24
CA ASN A 275 11.32 -6.90 7.68
C ASN A 275 9.83 -6.78 8.03
N LEU A 276 8.94 -6.68 7.04
CA LEU A 276 7.52 -6.48 7.30
C LEU A 276 6.94 -7.70 8.03
N THR A 277 6.34 -7.43 9.19
CA THR A 277 5.55 -8.39 9.94
C THR A 277 4.21 -7.79 10.32
N ILE A 278 3.15 -8.59 10.25
CA ILE A 278 1.80 -8.20 10.65
C ILE A 278 1.32 -9.16 11.72
N ARG A 279 0.98 -8.63 12.90
CA ARG A 279 0.28 -9.37 13.95
C ARG A 279 -1.04 -8.68 14.23
N GLN A 280 -2.14 -9.26 13.74
CA GLN A 280 -3.47 -8.66 13.80
C GLN A 280 -4.54 -9.75 13.78
N ALA A 281 -5.68 -9.48 14.41
CA ALA A 281 -6.86 -10.36 14.40
C ALA A 281 -6.58 -11.83 14.83
N LYS A 282 -5.59 -12.01 15.71
CA LYS A 282 -5.09 -13.32 16.19
C LYS A 282 -4.40 -14.19 15.12
N GLY A 283 -4.13 -13.65 13.94
CA GLY A 283 -3.25 -14.24 12.93
C GLY A 283 -1.92 -13.50 12.86
N TYR A 284 -1.01 -14.02 12.03
CA TYR A 284 0.24 -13.34 11.70
C TYR A 284 0.67 -13.58 10.25
N MET A 285 1.50 -12.69 9.75
CA MET A 285 2.23 -12.82 8.48
C MET A 285 3.61 -12.18 8.63
N TYR A 286 4.63 -12.75 8.00
CA TYR A 286 5.95 -12.15 7.83
C TYR A 286 6.45 -12.34 6.40
N VAL A 287 7.21 -11.37 5.90
CA VAL A 287 7.88 -11.49 4.60
C VAL A 287 9.04 -12.48 4.71
N ASP A 288 9.06 -13.45 3.81
CA ASP A 288 10.06 -14.51 3.73
C ASP A 288 11.19 -14.10 2.78
N SER A 289 10.84 -13.66 1.57
CA SER A 289 11.81 -13.22 0.57
C SER A 289 11.29 -12.06 -0.27
N VAL A 290 12.21 -11.17 -0.66
CA VAL A 290 11.99 -10.12 -1.65
C VAL A 290 12.98 -10.29 -2.81
N GLU A 291 12.46 -10.54 -4.01
CA GLU A 291 13.21 -10.55 -5.26
C GLU A 291 13.07 -9.18 -5.95
N VAL A 292 14.17 -8.62 -6.46
CA VAL A 292 14.25 -7.23 -6.92
C VAL A 292 14.71 -7.18 -8.36
N ASP A 293 14.17 -6.23 -9.12
CA ASP A 293 14.52 -5.94 -10.50
C ASP A 293 14.70 -4.42 -10.69
N TYR A 294 15.94 -4.00 -10.93
CA TYR A 294 16.28 -2.61 -11.26
C TYR A 294 15.96 -2.37 -12.75
N ASN A 295 14.72 -1.98 -13.04
CA ASN A 295 14.17 -1.96 -14.39
C ASN A 295 14.50 -0.65 -15.14
N ASP A 296 15.42 -0.76 -16.10
CA ASP A 296 15.83 0.29 -17.03
C ASP A 296 14.98 0.34 -18.32
N SER A 297 14.16 -0.68 -18.56
CA SER A 297 13.33 -0.81 -19.74
C SER A 297 12.16 0.18 -19.75
N ASN A 298 11.47 0.30 -20.89
CA ASN A 298 10.28 1.16 -20.98
C ASN A 298 9.01 0.52 -20.42
N LYS A 299 9.01 -0.78 -20.17
CA LYS A 299 7.82 -1.52 -19.76
C LYS A 299 7.99 -1.96 -18.30
N MET A 300 7.25 -1.32 -17.40
CA MET A 300 7.22 -1.67 -15.97
C MET A 300 6.86 -3.16 -15.75
N MET A 301 7.20 -3.68 -14.57
CA MET A 301 6.92 -5.05 -14.13
C MET A 301 7.58 -6.10 -15.04
N ARG A 302 8.86 -5.91 -15.38
CA ARG A 302 9.67 -6.90 -16.12
C ARG A 302 9.76 -8.20 -15.33
N ILE A 303 10.01 -8.13 -14.02
CA ILE A 303 9.93 -9.25 -13.06
C ILE A 303 8.65 -10.10 -13.14
N LYS A 304 7.49 -9.53 -13.52
CA LYS A 304 6.23 -10.27 -13.62
C LYS A 304 6.04 -10.95 -14.97
N ARG A 305 6.57 -10.37 -16.05
CA ARG A 305 6.36 -10.86 -17.42
C ARG A 305 7.48 -11.78 -17.88
N ASN A 306 8.72 -11.42 -17.59
CA ASN A 306 9.94 -12.09 -18.01
C ASN A 306 10.89 -12.23 -16.81
N PRO A 307 10.63 -13.15 -15.86
CA PRO A 307 11.46 -13.31 -14.66
C PRO A 307 12.93 -13.63 -14.95
N GLU A 308 13.24 -14.24 -16.10
CA GLU A 308 14.61 -14.57 -16.50
C GLU A 308 15.47 -13.35 -16.89
N GLN A 309 14.85 -12.18 -17.08
CA GLN A 309 15.51 -10.94 -17.53
C GLN A 309 15.66 -9.91 -16.41
N ILE A 310 15.45 -10.30 -15.15
CA ILE A 310 15.59 -9.38 -14.04
C ILE A 310 17.05 -9.01 -13.79
N GLU A 311 17.25 -7.79 -13.31
CA GLU A 311 18.56 -7.31 -12.88
C GLU A 311 18.52 -7.08 -11.36
N PRO A 312 19.09 -8.00 -10.56
CA PRO A 312 18.98 -7.95 -9.09
C PRO A 312 19.86 -6.87 -8.47
N THR A 313 20.79 -6.30 -9.23
CA THR A 313 21.69 -5.23 -8.81
C THR A 313 21.63 -4.09 -9.81
N PRO A 314 21.79 -2.83 -9.36
CA PRO A 314 21.79 -1.69 -10.27
C PRO A 314 23.05 -1.71 -11.15
N GLU A 315 22.88 -1.95 -12.46
CA GLU A 315 23.98 -1.92 -13.44
C GLU A 315 24.25 -0.52 -14.02
N SER A 316 23.33 0.42 -13.78
CA SER A 316 23.41 1.79 -14.27
C SER A 316 22.84 2.78 -13.26
N ASP A 317 23.02 4.07 -13.55
CA ASP A 317 22.41 5.14 -12.76
C ASP A 317 20.88 5.16 -12.88
N TYR A 318 20.23 5.71 -11.85
CA TYR A 318 18.81 6.03 -11.91
C TYR A 318 18.51 7.06 -12.99
N ALA A 319 17.35 6.91 -13.62
CA ALA A 319 16.89 7.83 -14.63
C ALA A 319 16.60 9.21 -14.03
N VAL A 320 17.14 10.25 -14.67
CA VAL A 320 16.90 11.65 -14.30
C VAL A 320 15.79 12.22 -15.17
N TYR A 321 14.64 12.54 -14.59
CA TYR A 321 13.49 13.07 -15.32
C TYR A 321 13.33 14.58 -15.26
N PHE A 322 14.12 15.30 -14.46
CA PHE A 322 14.03 16.76 -14.34
C PHE A 322 15.39 17.43 -14.52
N LYS A 323 15.39 18.60 -15.16
CA LYS A 323 16.56 19.47 -15.34
C LYS A 323 16.26 20.86 -14.79
N ALA A 324 17.23 21.48 -14.14
CA ALA A 324 17.15 22.89 -13.78
C ALA A 324 17.26 23.75 -15.05
N GLN A 325 16.45 24.81 -15.15
CA GLN A 325 16.49 25.78 -16.25
C GLN A 325 16.46 27.22 -15.76
#